data_AF-A0A4R1PZQ8-F1
#
_entry.id   AF-A0A4R1PZQ8-F1
#
_cell.length_a   1.000
_cell.length_b   1.000
_cell.length_c   1.000
_cell.angle_alpha   90.00
_cell.angle_beta   90.00
_cell.angle_gamma   90.00
#
_symmetry.space_group_name_H-M   'P 1'
#
loop_
_entity.id
_entity.type
_entity.pdbx_description
1 polymer ?
#
loop_
_entity_poly.entity_id
_entity_poly.type
_entity_poly.pdbx_seq_one_letter_code
_entity_poly.pdbx_strand_id
1 'polypeptide(L)'
;MPYCNSCGNNSRFESSRVPSVAPYANGPSSGVIGSFDSTGALIGMTRLGATKAIANAAAIQPDAYFDTCTVCGSTDLSWNEVQ
;
A
#
# COMPACT_ATOMS: atom_id res chain seq x y z
N MET A 1 7.76 -0.67 9.83
CA MET A 1 7.30 0.50 9.03
C MET A 1 7.68 0.33 7.58
N PRO A 2 6.77 0.58 6.62
CA PRO A 2 7.10 0.59 5.20
C PRO A 2 7.86 1.86 4.81
N TYR A 3 8.93 1.69 4.04
CA TYR A 3 9.78 2.78 3.55
C TYR A 3 10.18 2.52 2.11
N CYS A 4 9.98 3.51 1.23
CA CYS A 4 10.42 3.42 -0.16
C CYS A 4 11.87 3.87 -0.29
N ASN A 5 12.76 2.96 -0.71
CA ASN A 5 14.18 3.24 -0.88
C ASN A 5 14.45 4.19 -2.06
N SER A 6 13.52 4.30 -3.02
CA SER A 6 13.69 5.15 -4.20
C SER A 6 13.35 6.63 -3.98
N CYS A 7 12.33 6.95 -3.17
CA CYS A 7 11.87 8.33 -3.00
C CYS A 7 11.68 8.76 -1.52
N GLY A 8 11.97 7.88 -0.57
CA GLY A 8 11.86 8.15 0.86
C GLY A 8 10.43 8.22 1.41
N ASN A 9 9.42 7.85 0.61
CA ASN A 9 8.03 7.80 1.06
C ASN A 9 7.86 6.72 2.14
N ASN A 10 7.15 7.05 3.20
CA ASN A 10 6.90 6.17 4.35
C ASN A 10 5.44 6.19 4.83
N SER A 11 4.55 6.86 4.09
CA SER A 11 3.21 7.18 4.58
C SER A 11 2.09 6.60 3.71
N ARG A 12 2.31 6.36 2.41
CA ARG A 12 1.29 5.74 1.55
C ARG A 12 1.84 4.70 0.59
N PHE A 13 1.22 3.53 0.58
CA PHE A 13 1.65 2.42 -0.27
C PHE A 13 0.42 1.74 -0.88
N GLU A 14 0.56 1.26 -2.10
CA GLU A 14 -0.47 0.54 -2.82
C GLU A 14 -0.09 -0.93 -3.01
N SER A 15 -1.05 -1.73 -3.44
CA SER A 15 -0.88 -3.16 -3.65
C SER A 15 -0.88 -3.49 -5.14
N SER A 16 0.20 -4.09 -5.65
CA SER A 16 0.19 -4.65 -7.01
C SER A 16 -0.77 -5.84 -7.13
N ARG A 17 -1.10 -6.50 -6.02
CA ARG A 17 -1.93 -7.72 -5.96
C ARG A 17 -3.41 -7.44 -6.13
N VAL A 18 -3.84 -6.20 -5.94
CA VAL A 18 -5.24 -5.81 -6.06
C VAL A 18 -5.38 -4.95 -7.32
N PRO A 19 -5.84 -5.52 -8.45
CA PRO A 19 -6.00 -4.73 -9.66
C PRO A 19 -7.06 -3.64 -9.46
N SER A 20 -6.81 -2.46 -10.02
CA SER A 20 -7.81 -1.39 -10.10
C SER A 20 -9.01 -1.83 -10.94
N VAL A 21 -10.22 -1.46 -10.51
CA VAL A 21 -11.48 -1.69 -11.26
C VAL A 21 -11.61 -0.78 -12.48
N ALA A 22 -10.77 0.26 -12.57
CA ALA A 22 -10.76 1.21 -13.68
C ALA A 22 -9.31 1.46 -14.15
N PRO A 23 -8.72 0.53 -14.94
CA PRO A 23 -7.34 0.66 -15.43
C PRO A 23 -7.11 1.84 -16.40
N TYR A 24 -8.17 2.50 -16.86
CA TYR A 24 -8.13 3.57 -17.87
C TYR A 24 -8.42 4.98 -17.33
N ALA A 25 -8.77 5.11 -16.04
CA ALA A 25 -8.74 6.42 -15.40
C ALA A 25 -7.31 6.65 -14.89
N ASN A 26 -6.80 7.87 -14.96
CA ASN A 26 -5.49 8.28 -14.41
C ASN A 26 -5.46 8.22 -12.86
N GLY A 27 -6.01 7.15 -12.28
CA GLY A 27 -6.09 6.87 -10.88
C GLY A 27 -5.08 5.80 -10.47
N PRO A 28 -5.07 5.44 -9.18
CA PRO A 28 -4.13 4.48 -8.63
C PRO A 28 -4.16 3.15 -9.37
N SER A 29 -2.97 2.60 -9.61
CA SER A 29 -2.73 1.31 -10.26
C SER A 29 -3.44 0.17 -9.51
N SER A 30 -3.63 0.37 -8.20
CA SER A 30 -4.17 -0.60 -7.26
C SER A 30 -5.61 -0.31 -6.82
N GLY A 31 -6.36 -1.39 -6.57
CA GLY A 31 -7.67 -1.36 -5.91
C GLY A 31 -7.61 -1.15 -4.39
N VAL A 32 -6.42 -1.04 -3.78
CA VAL A 32 -6.22 -0.69 -2.37
C VAL A 32 -4.98 0.19 -2.13
N ILE A 33 -5.12 1.18 -1.26
CA ILE A 33 -4.02 2.04 -0.78
C ILE A 33 -4.03 2.05 0.75
N GLY A 34 -2.90 1.73 1.35
CA GLY A 34 -2.66 1.81 2.79
C GLY A 34 -2.01 3.12 3.15
N SER A 35 -2.48 3.76 4.22
CA SER A 35 -1.86 4.93 4.85
C SER A 35 -1.26 4.51 6.18
N PHE A 36 0.01 4.82 6.37
CA PHE A 36 0.81 4.44 7.53
C PHE A 36 1.23 5.69 8.30
N ASP A 37 1.31 5.57 9.61
CA ASP A 37 1.92 6.60 10.45
C ASP A 37 3.44 6.45 10.56
N SER A 38 4.07 7.35 11.30
CA SER A 38 5.51 7.33 11.58
C SER A 38 5.99 6.15 12.42
N THR A 39 5.07 5.37 13.01
CA THR A 39 5.39 4.11 13.71
C THR A 39 5.33 2.91 12.75
N GLY A 40 4.78 3.11 11.56
CA GLY A 40 4.50 2.05 10.60
C GLY A 40 3.20 1.32 10.85
N ALA A 41 2.32 1.84 11.72
CA ALA A 41 0.98 1.31 11.91
C ALA A 41 0.08 1.76 10.76
N LEU A 42 -0.76 0.86 10.28
CA LEU A 42 -1.78 1.17 9.28
C LEU A 42 -2.89 2.01 9.93
N ILE A 43 -2.91 3.30 9.66
CA ILE A 43 -3.89 4.25 10.22
C ILE A 43 -5.11 4.46 9.30
N GLY A 44 -5.00 4.08 8.04
CA GLY A 44 -6.09 4.25 7.09
C GLY A 44 -5.92 3.37 5.86
N MET A 45 -7.03 3.03 5.22
CA MET A 45 -7.03 2.22 4.02
C MET A 45 -8.11 2.70 3.05
N THR A 46 -7.68 3.11 1.87
CA THR A 46 -8.56 3.51 0.77
C THR A 46 -8.82 2.28 -0.09
N ARG A 47 -10.11 1.94 -0.26
CA ARG A 47 -10.56 0.82 -1.09
C ARG A 47 -11.08 1.37 -2.41
N LEU A 48 -10.35 1.11 -3.48
CA LEU A 48 -10.65 1.51 -4.85
C LEU A 48 -11.10 0.29 -5.68
N GLY A 49 -11.94 -0.55 -5.07
CA GLY A 49 -12.40 -1.82 -5.67
C GLY A 49 -12.00 -3.08 -4.94
N ALA A 50 -11.13 -2.98 -3.93
CA ALA A 50 -10.85 -4.09 -3.04
C ALA A 50 -12.13 -4.55 -2.31
N THR A 51 -12.37 -5.86 -2.30
CA THR A 51 -13.43 -6.46 -1.48
C THR A 51 -13.11 -6.28 0.01
N LYS A 52 -14.13 -6.38 0.87
CA LYS A 52 -13.95 -6.33 2.33
C LYS A 52 -12.98 -7.42 2.82
N ALA A 53 -12.97 -8.59 2.19
CA ALA A 53 -12.06 -9.67 2.52
C ALA A 53 -10.59 -9.30 2.25
N ILE A 54 -10.31 -8.72 1.07
CA ILE A 54 -8.97 -8.25 0.71
C ILE A 54 -8.52 -7.13 1.66
N ALA A 55 -9.41 -6.18 1.95
CA ALA A 55 -9.11 -5.09 2.88
C ALA A 55 -8.75 -5.62 4.27
N ASN A 56 -9.51 -6.59 4.79
CA ASN A 56 -9.18 -7.23 6.07
C ASN A 56 -7.85 -7.96 6.02
N ALA A 57 -7.57 -8.72 4.95
CA ALA A 57 -6.30 -9.42 4.81
C ALA A 57 -5.10 -8.44 4.76
N ALA A 58 -5.23 -7.34 4.02
CA ALA A 58 -4.22 -6.28 3.96
C ALA A 58 -4.04 -5.55 5.31
N ALA A 59 -5.08 -5.47 6.13
CA ALA A 59 -4.96 -4.92 7.48
C ALA A 59 -4.26 -5.89 8.46
N ILE A 60 -4.41 -7.20 8.26
CA ILE A 60 -3.76 -8.24 9.08
C ILE A 60 -2.28 -8.39 8.69
N GLN A 61 -1.98 -8.36 7.38
CA GLN A 61 -0.63 -8.53 6.84
C GLN A 61 -0.28 -7.38 5.87
N PRO A 62 -0.06 -6.16 6.36
CA PRO A 62 0.21 -5.01 5.49
C PRO A 62 1.50 -5.18 4.67
N ASP A 63 2.53 -5.81 5.23
CA ASP A 63 3.80 -6.13 4.59
C ASP A 63 3.65 -7.02 3.34
N ALA A 64 2.69 -7.95 3.38
CA ALA A 64 2.41 -8.85 2.28
C ALA A 64 1.53 -8.22 1.18
N TYR A 65 0.87 -7.09 1.47
CA TYR A 65 -0.08 -6.47 0.54
C TYR A 65 0.44 -5.16 -0.06
N PHE A 66 1.13 -4.32 0.69
CA PHE A 66 1.48 -2.96 0.23
C PHE A 66 2.89 -2.89 -0.36
N ASP A 67 3.08 -3.50 -1.52
CA ASP A 67 4.38 -3.70 -2.16
C ASP A 67 4.80 -2.59 -3.13
N THR A 68 3.96 -1.59 -3.36
CA THR A 68 4.24 -0.52 -4.32
C THR A 68 4.13 0.87 -3.70
N CYS A 69 5.09 1.74 -4.00
CA CYS A 69 5.08 3.13 -3.57
C CYS A 69 4.08 3.96 -4.38
N THR A 70 3.12 4.62 -3.74
CA THR A 70 2.16 5.48 -4.46
C THR A 70 2.76 6.78 -5.02
N VAL A 71 3.96 7.15 -4.57
CA VAL A 71 4.60 8.43 -4.95
C VAL A 71 5.42 8.27 -6.23
N CYS A 72 6.22 7.21 -6.32
CA CYS A 72 7.14 6.99 -7.45
C CYS A 72 6.87 5.69 -8.23
N GLY A 73 5.90 4.87 -7.80
CA GLY A 73 5.61 3.57 -8.42
C GLY A 73 6.66 2.48 -8.17
N SER A 74 7.71 2.77 -7.40
CA SER A 74 8.76 1.80 -7.08
C SER A 74 8.24 0.68 -6.18
N THR A 75 8.67 -0.54 -6.45
CA THR A 75 8.45 -1.72 -5.59
C THR A 75 9.62 -1.99 -4.65
N ASP A 76 10.65 -1.13 -4.67
CA ASP A 76 11.80 -1.20 -3.77
C ASP A 76 11.44 -0.62 -2.40
N LEU A 77 10.79 -1.47 -1.59
CA LEU A 77 10.27 -1.14 -0.27
C LEU A 77 10.99 -1.93 0.83
N SER A 78 11.40 -1.23 1.87
CA SER A 78 11.91 -1.79 3.12
C SER A 78 10.79 -1.83 4.14
N TRP A 79 10.50 -3.03 4.66
CA TRP A 79 9.63 -3.22 5.80
C TRP A 79 10.52 -3.50 7.02
N ASN A 80 10.95 -2.44 7.70
CA ASN A 80 11.69 -2.63 8.94
C ASN A 80 10.72 -3.20 9.98
N GLU A 81 10.94 -4.44 10.40
CA GLU A 81 10.31 -5.01 11.59
C GLU A 81 10.67 -4.11 12.77
N VAL A 82 9.67 -3.57 13.44
CA VAL A 82 9.90 -2.93 14.74
C VAL A 82 10.20 -4.10 15.69
N GLN A 83 11.48 -4.31 16.00
CA GLN A 83 11.88 -5.17 17.11
C GLN A 83 11.46 -4.54 18.44
#